data_AF-A0A3C1WUZ6-F1
#
_entry.id   AF-A0A3C1WUZ6-F1
#
_cell.length_a   1.000
_cell.length_b   1.000
_cell.length_c   1.000
_cell.angle_alpha   90.00
_cell.angle_beta   90.00
_cell.angle_gamma   90.00
#
_symmetry.space_group_name_H-M   'P 1'
#
loop_
_entity.id
_entity.type
_entity.pdbx_description
1 polymer ?
#
loop_
_entity_poly.entity_id
_entity_poly.type
_entity_poly.pdbx_seq_one_letter_code
_entity_poly.pdbx_strand_id
1 'polypeptide(L)'
;YRYECEFPLNGRSVYPDFMIKRPSDGKIVIWEHFGMWDVPEYQRSAIEKINEYLSSGLVPYEDFIYSIETGDAHLNPELVNDMIRAFILR
;
A
#
# COMPACT_ATOMS: atom_id res chain seq x y z
N TYR A 1 -2.26 13.90 1.38
CA TYR A 1 -2.18 12.54 1.95
C TYR A 1 -1.94 12.65 3.45
N ARG A 2 -2.07 11.54 4.19
CA ARG A 2 -1.59 11.39 5.57
C ARG A 2 -0.56 10.27 5.61
N TYR A 3 0.48 10.44 6.43
CA TYR A 3 1.57 9.48 6.61
C TYR A 3 1.40 8.77 7.95
N GLU A 4 1.62 7.45 8.00
CA GLU A 4 1.53 6.61 9.22
C GLU A 4 0.31 6.94 10.10
N CYS A 5 -0.85 7.07 9.44
CA CYS A 5 -2.10 7.40 10.12
C CYS A 5 -2.84 6.11 10.50
N GLU A 6 -3.45 6.10 11.68
CA GLU A 6 -4.27 4.97 12.13
C GLU A 6 -5.39 4.67 11.14
N PHE A 7 -5.48 3.40 10.74
CA PHE A 7 -6.53 2.85 9.90
C PHE A 7 -7.15 1.62 10.60
N PRO A 8 -8.47 1.62 10.84
CA PRO A 8 -9.14 0.46 11.40
C PRO A 8 -9.27 -0.65 10.34
N LEU A 9 -8.69 -1.81 10.63
CA LEU A 9 -8.69 -2.98 9.76
C LEU A 9 -9.10 -4.19 10.60
N ASN A 10 -10.20 -4.88 10.25
CA ASN A 10 -10.65 -6.11 10.91
C ASN A 10 -10.69 -6.05 12.45
N GLY A 11 -11.10 -4.92 13.03
CA GLY A 11 -11.21 -4.75 14.48
C GLY A 11 -9.89 -4.45 15.20
N ARG A 12 -8.79 -4.24 14.46
CA ARG A 12 -7.52 -3.73 14.98
C ARG A 12 -7.12 -2.43 14.29
N SER A 13 -6.15 -1.74 14.87
CA SER A 13 -5.52 -0.55 14.27
C SER A 13 -4.26 -0.95 13.51
N VAL A 14 -4.17 -0.53 12.26
CA VAL A 14 -2.94 -0.60 11.45
C VAL A 14 -2.50 0.81 11.07
N TYR A 15 -1.24 0.95 10.67
CA TYR A 15 -0.64 2.22 10.28
C TYR A 15 0.01 2.02 8.90
N PRO A 16 -0.74 2.21 7.80
CA PRO A 16 -0.15 2.19 6.48
C PRO A 16 0.77 3.39 6.25
N ASP A 17 1.73 3.23 5.33
CA ASP A 17 2.67 4.30 4.99
C ASP A 17 1.93 5.55 4.52
N PHE A 18 0.94 5.39 3.63
CA PHE A 18 0.13 6.51 3.16
C PHE A 18 -1.36 6.21 3.10
N MET A 19 -2.14 7.20 3.50
CA MET A 19 -3.56 7.33 3.21
C MET A 19 -3.78 8.53 2.29
N ILE A 20 -4.23 8.28 1.07
CA ILE A 20 -4.29 9.26 0.00
C ILE A 20 -5.76 9.49 -0.36
N LYS A 21 -6.22 10.74 -0.26
CA LYS A 21 -7.53 11.10 -0.79
C LYS A 21 -7.43 11.27 -2.30
N ARG A 22 -8.04 10.37 -3.07
CA ARG A 22 -8.09 10.44 -4.53
C ARG A 22 -8.90 11.67 -4.96
N PRO A 23 -8.36 12.56 -5.80
CA PRO A 23 -9.03 13.81 -6.16
C PRO A 23 -10.35 13.62 -6.92
N SER A 24 -10.44 12.60 -7.79
CA SER A 24 -11.57 12.42 -8.70
C SER A 24 -12.87 12.00 -8.02
N ASP A 25 -12.81 11.18 -6.96
CA ASP A 25 -13.99 10.66 -6.26
C ASP A 25 -13.96 10.85 -4.73
N GLY A 26 -12.86 11.39 -4.21
CA GLY A 26 -12.69 11.64 -2.78
C GLY A 26 -12.47 10.38 -1.94
N LYS A 27 -12.34 9.19 -2.55
CA LYS A 27 -12.04 7.95 -1.82
C LYS A 27 -10.69 8.02 -1.13
N ILE A 28 -10.56 7.33 0.00
CA ILE A 28 -9.28 7.13 0.67
C ILE A 28 -8.65 5.85 0.13
N VAL A 29 -7.52 5.99 -0.55
CA VAL A 29 -6.69 4.90 -1.05
C VAL A 29 -5.54 4.70 -0.08
N ILE A 30 -5.30 3.45 0.32
CA ILE A 30 -4.16 3.05 1.13
C ILE A 30 -3.00 2.74 0.20
N TRP A 31 -1.80 3.21 0.52
CA TRP A 31 -0.56 2.79 -0.15
C TRP A 31 0.42 2.29 0.90
N GLU A 32 0.88 1.04 0.74
CA GLU A 32 1.90 0.40 1.56
C GLU A 32 3.14 0.00 0.72
N HIS A 33 4.32 0.13 1.28
CA HIS A 33 5.59 -0.17 0.67
C HIS A 33 6.31 -1.29 1.44
N PHE A 34 6.59 -2.38 0.74
CA PHE A 34 7.24 -3.57 1.30
C PHE A 34 8.72 -3.61 0.90
N GLY A 35 9.57 -3.08 1.77
CA GLY A 35 10.99 -2.77 1.53
C GLY A 35 11.97 -3.97 1.52
N MET A 36 11.58 -5.08 2.16
CA MET A 36 12.50 -6.19 2.47
C MET A 36 12.00 -7.51 1.88
N TRP A 37 11.53 -7.48 0.63
CA TRP A 37 10.85 -8.63 0.02
C TRP A 37 11.72 -9.88 -0.16
N ASP A 38 13.04 -9.70 -0.17
CA ASP A 38 14.07 -10.72 -0.22
C ASP A 38 14.38 -11.35 1.15
N VAL A 39 13.92 -10.76 2.26
CA VAL A 39 14.07 -11.30 3.61
C VAL A 39 12.89 -12.25 3.90
N PRO A 40 13.09 -13.59 3.96
CA PRO A 40 11.97 -14.55 4.03
C PRO A 40 11.06 -14.37 5.25
N GLU A 41 11.62 -14.02 6.40
CA GLU A 41 10.87 -13.77 7.64
C GLU A 41 9.97 -12.54 7.52
N TYR A 42 10.45 -11.49 6.85
CA TYR A 42 9.67 -10.29 6.56
C TYR A 42 8.64 -10.55 5.46
N GLN A 43 9.01 -11.28 4.41
CA GLN A 43 8.11 -11.58 3.30
C GLN A 43 6.84 -12.30 3.77
N ARG A 44 6.97 -13.23 4.73
CA ARG A 44 5.80 -13.92 5.32
C ARG A 44 4.84 -12.94 5.99
N SER A 45 5.34 -12.06 6.85
CA SER A 45 4.49 -11.09 7.55
C SER A 45 3.93 -10.02 6.60
N ALA A 46 4.68 -9.63 5.57
CA ALA A 46 4.21 -8.76 4.50
C ALA A 46 3.03 -9.39 3.73
N ILE A 47 3.13 -10.66 3.35
CA ILE A 47 2.05 -11.41 2.69
C ILE A 47 0.82 -11.53 3.59
N GLU A 48 1.00 -11.80 4.89
CA GLU A 48 -0.09 -11.83 5.87
C GLU A 48 -0.80 -10.46 5.94
N LYS A 49 -0.04 -9.36 5.98
CA LYS A 49 -0.60 -8.00 5.99
C LYS A 49 -1.36 -7.68 4.69
N ILE A 50 -0.82 -8.06 3.53
CA ILE A 50 -1.51 -7.94 2.24
C ILE A 50 -2.84 -8.71 2.28
N ASN A 51 -2.81 -9.98 2.66
CA ASN A 51 -4.01 -10.82 2.73
C ASN A 51 -5.06 -10.26 3.69
N GLU A 52 -4.63 -9.62 4.78
CA GLU A 52 -5.54 -8.97 5.72
C GLU A 52 -6.25 -7.76 5.09
N TYR A 53 -5.52 -6.88 4.40
CA TYR A 53 -6.14 -5.80 3.64
C TYR A 53 -7.15 -6.35 2.62
N LEU A 54 -6.77 -7.37 1.85
CA LEU A 54 -7.65 -7.96 0.83
C LEU A 54 -8.89 -8.63 1.42
N SER A 55 -8.73 -9.40 2.50
CA SER A 55 -9.84 -10.08 3.17
C SER A 55 -10.80 -9.13 3.89
N SER A 56 -10.37 -7.89 4.18
CA SER A 56 -11.25 -6.82 4.68
C SER A 56 -12.14 -6.19 3.60
N GLY A 57 -11.98 -6.59 2.34
CA GLY A 57 -12.77 -6.10 1.20
C GLY A 57 -12.13 -4.94 0.44
N LEU A 58 -10.89 -4.55 0.75
CA LEU A 58 -10.16 -3.54 -0.02
C LEU A 58 -9.72 -4.12 -1.36
N VAL A 59 -10.10 -3.46 -2.45
CA VAL A 59 -9.79 -3.91 -3.80
C VAL A 59 -8.36 -3.48 -4.19
N PRO A 60 -7.49 -4.40 -4.67
CA PRO A 60 -6.16 -4.05 -5.14
C PRO A 60 -6.17 -2.96 -6.20
N TYR A 61 -5.29 -1.98 -6.07
CA TYR A 61 -5.10 -0.84 -6.98
C TYR A 61 -6.33 0.05 -7.19
N GLU A 62 -7.37 -0.13 -6.37
CA GLU A 62 -8.54 0.73 -6.29
C GLU A 62 -8.66 1.37 -4.90
N ASP A 63 -8.62 0.54 -3.85
CA ASP A 63 -8.65 0.97 -2.45
C ASP A 63 -7.30 0.72 -1.74
N PHE A 64 -6.53 -0.28 -2.19
CA PHE A 64 -5.22 -0.64 -1.63
C PHE A 64 -4.16 -0.82 -2.72
N ILE A 65 -3.18 0.07 -2.73
CA ILE A 65 -1.98 0.01 -3.57
C ILE A 65 -0.84 -0.55 -2.71
N TYR A 66 -0.02 -1.42 -3.29
CA TYR A 66 1.25 -1.77 -2.67
C TYR A 66 2.39 -1.72 -3.68
N SER A 67 3.58 -1.45 -3.15
CA SER A 67 4.84 -1.46 -3.88
C SER A 67 5.83 -2.36 -3.14
N ILE A 68 6.76 -2.96 -3.87
CA ILE A 68 7.68 -3.96 -3.34
C ILE A 68 9.08 -3.60 -3.81
N GLU A 69 10.06 -3.73 -2.93
CA GLU A 69 11.48 -3.71 -3.28
C GLU A 69 12.25 -4.78 -2.51
N THR A 70 13.47 -5.04 -2.96
CA THR A 70 14.46 -5.87 -2.27
C THR A 70 15.69 -5.03 -1.98
N GLY A 71 16.58 -5.50 -1.10
CA GLY A 71 17.82 -4.77 -0.80
C GLY A 71 18.68 -4.47 -2.05
N ASP A 72 18.64 -5.36 -3.04
CA ASP A 72 19.40 -5.23 -4.29
C ASP A 72 18.62 -4.54 -5.43
N ALA A 73 17.29 -4.47 -5.35
CA ALA A 73 16.44 -3.89 -6.39
C ALA A 73 15.49 -2.86 -5.79
N HIS A 74 15.94 -1.61 -5.80
CA HIS A 74 15.24 -0.47 -5.22
C HIS A 74 14.02 -0.09 -6.07
N LEU A 75 13.00 0.49 -5.42
CA LEU A 75 11.83 0.99 -6.13
C LEU A 75 12.20 2.12 -7.10
N ASN A 76 11.86 1.94 -8.38
CA ASN A 76 12.07 2.97 -9.39
C ASN A 76 11.13 4.17 -9.17
N PRO A 77 11.64 5.41 -8.98
CA PRO A 77 10.80 6.60 -8.84
C PRO A 77 9.88 6.87 -10.04
N GLU A 78 10.27 6.49 -11.25
CA GLU A 78 9.42 6.61 -12.43
C GLU A 78 8.20 5.69 -12.35
N LEU A 79 8.39 4.45 -11.89
CA LEU A 79 7.28 3.51 -11.65
C LEU A 79 6.31 4.07 -10.61
N VAL A 80 6.81 4.71 -9.55
CA VAL A 80 5.97 5.38 -8.54
C VAL A 80 5.14 6.50 -9.18
N ASN A 81 5.75 7.33 -10.02
CA ASN A 81 5.03 8.38 -10.75
C ASN A 81 3.95 7.81 -11.68
N ASP A 82 4.24 6.70 -12.37
CA ASP A 82 3.27 6.03 -13.23
C ASP A 82 2.10 5.46 -12.44
N MET A 83 2.37 4.83 -11.28
CA MET A 83 1.34 4.36 -10.36
C MET A 83 0.46 5.50 -9.84
N ILE A 84 1.06 6.65 -9.46
CA ILE A 84 0.30 7.84 -9.03
C ILE A 84 -0.63 8.30 -10.16
N ARG A 85 -0.13 8.39 -11.39
CA ARG A 85 -0.94 8.80 -12.55
C ARG A 85 -2.07 7.81 -12.83
N ALA A 86 -1.78 6.51 -12.80
CA ALA A 86 -2.74 5.46 -13.14
C ALA A 86 -3.84 5.27 -12.10
N PHE A 87 -3.51 5.32 -10.80
CA PHE A 87 -4.42 4.87 -9.73
C PHE A 87 -4.93 6.02 -8.85
N ILE A 88 -4.17 7.11 -8.73
CA ILE A 88 -4.51 8.23 -7.85
C ILE A 88 -5.02 9.44 -8.63
N LEU A 89 -4.40 9.82 -9.75
CA LEU A 89 -4.75 11.05 -10.49
C LEU A 89 -5.66 10.82 -11.70
N ARG A 90 -6.22 9.61 -11.84
CA ARG A 90 -7.18 9.28 -12.89
C ARG A 90 -8.46 10.11 -12.81
#